data_AF-A0A8K1D8D9-F1
#
_entry.id   AF-A0A8K1D8D9-F1
#
_cell.length_a   1.000
_cell.length_b   1.000
_cell.length_c   1.000
_cell.angle_alpha   90.00
_cell.angle_beta   90.00
_cell.angle_gamma   90.00
#
_symmetry.space_group_name_H-M   'P 1'
#
loop_
_entity.id
_entity.type
_entity.pdbx_description
1 polymer ?
#
loop_
_entity_poly.entity_id
_entity_poly.type
_entity_poly.pdbx_seq_one_letter_code
_entity_poly.pdbx_strand_id
1 'polypeptide(L)'
;MSAMASPSRRLQMKTVITCLKSVLLTYTFVFWYAMLLSLIFLIVLVAAIMRFVFRHEIKTNFESNLNLALKDYNMTVDRHSEAIDTIQRMLHCCRVQNYSDWERTEYFSQRDIPWSCCKNQNDCDCSEEDVKDPNKAMLKVFGCKLSSEKSASLAFGDMCFEEQ
;
A
#
# COMPACT_ATOMS: atom_id res chain seq x y z
N MET A 1 -32.67 7.87 -69.16
CA MET A 1 -31.20 7.69 -69.28
C MET A 1 -30.62 7.52 -67.89
N SER A 2 -30.46 6.28 -67.44
CA SER A 2 -29.85 5.98 -66.14
C SER A 2 -28.33 5.96 -66.32
N ALA A 3 -27.64 6.97 -65.79
CA ALA A 3 -26.19 7.02 -65.83
C ALA A 3 -25.61 5.92 -64.92
N MET A 4 -25.21 4.78 -65.52
CA MET A 4 -24.41 3.77 -64.84
C MET A 4 -23.02 4.36 -64.51
N ALA A 5 -22.83 4.79 -63.27
CA ALA A 5 -21.53 5.20 -62.77
C ALA A 5 -20.57 3.98 -62.73
N SER A 6 -19.43 4.10 -63.42
CA SER A 6 -18.39 3.06 -63.52
C SER A 6 -18.02 2.44 -62.16
N PRO A 7 -18.00 1.10 -62.02
CA PRO A 7 -17.76 0.39 -60.75
C PRO A 7 -16.39 0.68 -60.12
N SER A 8 -15.40 1.12 -60.91
CA SER A 8 -14.06 1.50 -60.44
C SER A 8 -14.07 2.71 -59.47
N ARG A 9 -14.95 3.69 -59.68
CA ARG A 9 -15.03 4.90 -58.82
C ARG A 9 -15.66 4.63 -57.45
N ARG A 10 -16.57 3.65 -57.36
CA ARG A 10 -17.22 3.28 -56.09
C ARG A 10 -16.28 2.50 -55.17
N LEU A 11 -15.34 1.72 -55.73
CA LEU A 11 -14.36 0.96 -54.96
C LEU A 11 -13.27 1.88 -54.38
N GLN A 12 -12.76 2.81 -55.19
CA GLN A 12 -11.74 3.78 -54.75
C GLN A 12 -12.25 4.70 -53.62
N MET A 13 -13.53 5.12 -53.67
CA MET A 13 -14.11 5.96 -52.62
C MET A 13 -14.20 5.23 -51.27
N LYS A 14 -14.51 3.92 -51.26
CA LYS A 14 -14.58 3.13 -50.02
C LYS A 14 -13.21 2.99 -49.37
N THR A 15 -12.17 2.73 -50.15
CA THR A 15 -10.79 2.63 -49.65
C THR A 15 -10.34 3.95 -49.02
N VAL A 16 -10.60 5.08 -49.69
CA VAL A 16 -10.24 6.41 -49.15
C VAL A 16 -11.01 6.74 -47.87
N ILE A 17 -12.32 6.45 -47.81
CA ILE A 17 -13.12 6.67 -46.60
C ILE A 17 -12.62 5.77 -45.45
N THR A 18 -12.28 4.52 -45.72
CA THR A 18 -11.75 3.60 -44.71
C THR A 18 -10.37 4.07 -44.21
N CYS A 19 -9.48 4.50 -45.10
CA CYS A 19 -8.19 5.07 -44.73
C CYS A 19 -8.37 6.34 -43.88
N LEU A 20 -9.24 7.27 -44.27
CA LEU A 20 -9.48 8.49 -43.50
C LEU A 20 -10.07 8.20 -42.12
N LYS A 21 -11.03 7.27 -42.03
CA LYS A 21 -11.58 6.82 -40.74
C LYS A 21 -10.53 6.15 -39.86
N SER A 22 -9.66 5.33 -40.44
CA SER A 22 -8.57 4.66 -39.72
C SER A 22 -7.55 5.67 -39.18
N VAL A 23 -7.15 6.65 -39.99
CA VAL A 23 -6.25 7.74 -39.57
C VAL A 23 -6.90 8.60 -38.48
N LEU A 24 -8.17 8.95 -38.63
CA LEU A 24 -8.89 9.74 -37.62
C LEU A 24 -9.06 8.97 -36.29
N LEU A 25 -9.35 7.67 -36.37
CA LEU A 25 -9.51 6.81 -35.20
C LEU A 25 -8.19 6.63 -34.46
N THR A 26 -7.10 6.34 -35.20
CA THR A 26 -5.76 6.20 -34.61
C THR A 26 -5.28 7.51 -33.98
N TYR A 27 -5.48 8.65 -34.65
CA TYR A 27 -5.16 9.96 -34.10
C TYR A 27 -5.95 10.26 -32.81
N THR A 28 -7.26 10.00 -32.80
CA THR A 28 -8.11 10.21 -31.62
C THR A 28 -7.69 9.31 -30.47
N PHE A 29 -7.39 8.04 -30.74
CA PHE A 29 -6.93 7.10 -29.72
C PHE A 29 -5.59 7.53 -29.11
N VAL A 30 -4.62 7.90 -29.95
CA VAL A 30 -3.31 8.38 -29.49
C VAL A 30 -3.45 9.67 -28.67
N PHE A 31 -4.33 10.59 -29.09
CA PHE A 31 -4.59 11.83 -28.36
C PHE A 31 -5.12 11.57 -26.94
N TRP A 32 -6.15 10.72 -26.81
CA TRP A 32 -6.70 10.37 -25.49
C TRP A 32 -5.70 9.59 -24.64
N TYR A 33 -4.96 8.67 -25.24
CA TYR A 33 -3.91 7.92 -24.55
C TYR A 33 -2.81 8.85 -24.02
N ALA A 34 -2.32 9.79 -24.83
CA ALA A 34 -1.32 10.76 -24.41
C ALA A 34 -1.82 11.66 -23.27
N MET A 35 -3.08 12.10 -23.33
CA MET A 35 -3.71 12.87 -22.26
C MET A 35 -3.81 12.07 -20.95
N LEU A 36 -4.22 10.79 -21.01
CA LEU A 36 -4.29 9.92 -19.83
C LEU A 36 -2.90 9.66 -19.24
N LEU A 37 -1.90 9.39 -20.07
CA LEU A 37 -0.51 9.22 -19.60
C LEU A 37 0.03 10.47 -18.93
N SER A 38 -0.22 11.64 -19.54
CA SER A 38 0.19 12.92 -18.93
C SER A 38 -0.48 13.14 -17.58
N LEU A 39 -1.76 12.78 -17.44
CA LEU A 39 -2.49 12.91 -16.18
C LEU A 39 -1.91 11.98 -15.10
N ILE A 40 -1.67 10.72 -15.43
CA ILE A 40 -1.06 9.75 -14.51
C ILE A 40 0.34 10.22 -14.08
N PHE A 41 1.14 10.74 -15.03
CA PHE A 41 2.46 11.28 -14.74
C PHE A 41 2.40 12.43 -13.73
N LEU A 42 1.46 13.37 -13.89
CA LEU A 42 1.26 14.46 -12.94
C LEU A 42 0.86 13.95 -11.55
N ILE A 43 -0.05 12.97 -11.46
CA ILE A 43 -0.47 12.38 -10.19
C ILE A 43 0.71 11.71 -9.49
N VAL A 44 1.49 10.91 -10.21
CA VAL A 44 2.67 10.22 -9.67
C VAL A 44 3.73 11.22 -9.21
N LEU A 45 3.96 12.29 -9.99
CA LEU A 45 4.90 13.34 -9.63
C LEU A 45 4.51 14.04 -8.32
N VAL A 46 3.23 14.41 -8.18
CA VAL A 46 2.71 15.02 -6.94
C VAL A 46 2.85 14.06 -5.76
N ALA A 47 2.49 12.79 -5.92
CA ALA A 47 2.63 11.77 -4.87
C ALA A 47 4.10 11.56 -4.46
N ALA A 48 5.02 11.58 -5.41
CA ALA A 48 6.46 11.47 -5.16
C ALA A 48 6.99 12.68 -4.36
N ILE A 49 6.61 13.90 -4.75
CA ILE A 49 7.00 15.11 -4.03
C ILE A 49 6.41 15.10 -2.61
N MET A 50 5.13 14.78 -2.45
CA MET A 50 4.50 14.67 -1.13
C MET A 50 5.21 13.64 -0.25
N ARG A 51 5.48 12.44 -0.77
CA ARG A 51 6.22 11.42 -0.03
C ARG A 51 7.59 11.92 0.39
N PHE A 52 8.31 12.62 -0.49
CA PHE A 52 9.64 13.12 -0.20
C PHE A 52 9.63 14.21 0.89
N VAL A 53 8.72 15.17 0.79
CA VAL A 53 8.58 16.28 1.74
C VAL A 53 8.11 15.77 3.11
N PHE A 54 7.06 14.94 3.14
CA PHE A 54 6.43 14.48 4.37
C PHE A 54 7.03 13.19 4.95
N ARG A 55 8.15 12.68 4.41
CA ARG A 55 8.76 11.40 4.86
C ARG A 55 9.02 11.33 6.36
N HIS A 56 9.48 12.44 6.96
CA HIS A 56 9.81 12.49 8.37
C HIS A 56 8.57 12.70 9.23
N GLU A 57 7.72 13.66 8.83
CA GLU A 57 6.48 14.00 9.53
C GLU A 57 5.52 12.81 9.62
N ILE A 58 5.35 12.05 8.54
CA ILE A 58 4.48 10.86 8.56
C ILE A 58 5.02 9.83 9.54
N LYS A 59 6.34 9.60 9.57
CA LYS A 59 6.96 8.64 10.48
C LYS A 59 6.78 9.07 11.93
N THR A 60 7.10 10.32 12.27
CA THR A 60 7.00 10.81 13.65
C THR A 60 5.56 10.89 14.14
N ASN A 61 4.64 11.34 13.28
CA ASN A 61 3.22 11.41 13.64
C ASN A 61 2.64 10.01 13.81
N PHE A 62 2.97 9.07 12.92
CA PHE A 62 2.53 7.69 13.08
C PHE A 62 3.09 7.05 14.35
N GLU A 63 4.40 7.23 14.61
CA GLU A 63 5.04 6.74 15.84
C GLU A 63 4.36 7.31 17.10
N SER A 64 4.08 8.61 17.14
CA SER A 64 3.40 9.26 18.26
C SER A 64 1.96 8.76 18.45
N ASN A 65 1.18 8.67 17.37
CA ASN A 65 -0.21 8.20 17.44
C ASN A 65 -0.28 6.73 17.85
N LEU A 66 0.61 5.89 17.32
CA LEU A 66 0.70 4.49 17.71
C LEU A 66 1.12 4.36 19.18
N ASN A 67 2.05 5.18 19.67
CA ASN A 67 2.44 5.18 21.09
C ASN A 67 1.25 5.51 22.01
N LEU A 68 0.45 6.51 21.64
CA LEU A 68 -0.76 6.87 22.38
C LEU A 68 -1.80 5.75 22.34
N ALA A 69 -2.02 5.15 21.17
CA ALA A 69 -2.94 4.04 20.99
C ALA A 69 -2.50 2.80 21.80
N LEU A 70 -1.20 2.52 21.89
CA LEU A 70 -0.65 1.43 22.71
C LEU A 70 -0.83 1.67 24.21
N LYS A 71 -0.78 2.93 24.68
CA LYS A 71 -1.05 3.26 26.09
C LYS A 71 -2.52 3.05 26.47
N ASP A 72 -3.42 3.29 25.54
CA ASP A 72 -4.87 3.11 25.71
C ASP A 72 -5.34 1.69 25.36
N TYR A 73 -4.44 0.82 24.89
CA TYR A 73 -4.75 -0.55 24.51
C TYR A 73 -5.22 -1.35 25.73
N ASN A 74 -6.47 -1.80 25.69
CA ASN A 74 -7.08 -2.56 26.76
C ASN A 74 -7.88 -3.71 26.14
N MET A 75 -7.48 -4.97 26.40
CA MET A 75 -8.01 -6.21 25.80
C MET A 75 -9.53 -6.45 25.97
N THR A 76 -10.27 -5.51 26.53
CA THR A 76 -11.73 -5.46 26.39
C THR A 76 -12.12 -5.48 24.90
N VAL A 77 -13.34 -5.91 24.57
CA VAL A 77 -13.80 -5.94 23.17
C VAL A 77 -14.15 -4.50 22.75
N ASP A 78 -13.12 -3.67 22.65
CA ASP A 78 -13.21 -2.28 22.25
C ASP A 78 -12.71 -2.11 20.81
N ARG A 79 -13.29 -1.13 20.12
CA ARG A 79 -12.93 -0.86 18.72
C ARG A 79 -11.49 -0.39 18.56
N HIS A 80 -10.85 0.15 19.61
CA HIS A 80 -9.48 0.63 19.51
C HIS A 80 -8.49 -0.54 19.51
N SER A 81 -8.66 -1.54 20.38
CA SER A 81 -7.82 -2.75 20.37
C SER A 81 -7.94 -3.53 19.06
N GLU A 82 -9.15 -3.66 18.49
CA GLU A 82 -9.34 -4.31 17.18
C GLU A 82 -8.64 -3.55 16.04
N ALA A 83 -8.73 -2.22 16.04
CA ALA A 83 -8.05 -1.38 15.06
C ALA A 83 -6.53 -1.52 15.18
N ILE A 84 -6.00 -1.56 16.41
CA ILE A 84 -4.57 -1.74 16.68
C ILE A 84 -4.11 -3.12 16.20
N ASP A 85 -4.83 -4.19 16.53
CA ASP A 85 -4.53 -5.55 16.06
C ASP A 85 -4.56 -5.66 14.54
N THR A 86 -5.47 -4.93 13.88
CA THR A 86 -5.57 -4.88 12.41
C THR A 86 -4.37 -4.17 11.80
N ILE A 87 -3.98 -3.02 12.35
CA ILE A 87 -2.80 -2.26 11.92
C ILE A 87 -1.52 -3.08 12.12
N GLN A 88 -1.42 -3.78 13.26
CA GLN A 88 -0.25 -4.60 13.59
C GLN A 88 -0.06 -5.76 12.62
N ARG A 89 -1.16 -6.43 12.24
CA ARG A 89 -1.17 -7.51 11.22
C ARG A 89 -0.97 -6.98 9.81
N MET A 90 -1.64 -5.87 9.49
CA MET A 90 -1.42 -4.97 8.34
C MET A 90 0.04 -4.75 7.97
N LEU A 91 0.71 -4.14 8.93
CA LEU A 91 2.03 -3.59 8.71
C LEU A 91 3.13 -4.59 9.08
N HIS A 92 2.76 -5.73 9.71
CA HIS A 92 3.69 -6.63 10.39
C HIS A 92 4.59 -5.81 11.31
N CYS A 93 3.96 -5.09 12.23
CA CYS A 93 4.59 -4.08 13.06
C CYS A 93 3.91 -4.01 14.41
N CYS A 94 4.67 -4.10 15.49
CA CYS A 94 4.15 -4.24 16.84
C CYS A 94 4.56 -3.17 17.83
N ARG A 95 5.44 -2.26 17.41
CA ARG A 95 6.17 -1.36 18.31
C ARG A 95 6.39 -0.01 17.65
N VAL A 96 6.76 0.98 18.45
CA VAL A 96 7.07 2.31 17.91
C VAL A 96 8.58 2.41 17.66
N GLN A 97 9.41 2.08 18.65
CA GLN A 97 10.86 2.10 18.53
C GLN A 97 11.55 0.84 19.07
N ASN A 98 11.13 0.28 20.21
CA ASN A 98 11.83 -0.85 20.84
C ASN A 98 10.90 -1.82 21.58
N TYR A 99 11.43 -3.00 21.93
CA TYR A 99 10.70 -4.03 22.66
C TYR A 99 10.12 -3.54 24.00
N SER A 100 10.87 -2.64 24.66
CA SER A 100 10.52 -1.94 25.89
C SER A 100 9.28 -1.04 25.79
N ASP A 101 8.74 -0.77 24.60
CA ASP A 101 7.57 0.09 24.48
C ASP A 101 6.31 -0.57 25.08
N TRP A 102 6.24 -1.90 25.02
CA TRP A 102 5.21 -2.66 25.72
C TRP A 102 5.44 -2.68 27.23
N GLU A 103 6.69 -2.74 27.69
CA GLU A 103 7.02 -2.71 29.13
C GLU A 103 6.42 -1.50 29.87
N ARG A 104 6.19 -0.39 29.17
CA ARG A 104 5.62 0.82 29.75
C ARG A 104 4.08 0.85 29.76
N THR A 105 3.42 -0.15 29.20
CA THR A 105 1.95 -0.20 29.20
C THR A 105 1.44 -1.01 30.39
N GLU A 106 0.29 -0.62 30.92
CA GLU A 106 -0.36 -1.36 32.02
C GLU A 106 -0.72 -2.79 31.59
N TYR A 107 -0.93 -3.00 30.29
CA TYR A 107 -1.16 -4.30 29.68
C TYR A 107 0.00 -5.27 29.91
N PHE A 108 1.24 -4.84 29.66
CA PHE A 108 2.42 -5.70 29.83
C PHE A 108 2.70 -6.05 31.30
N SER A 109 2.22 -5.23 32.23
CA SER A 109 2.34 -5.51 33.67
C SER A 109 1.43 -6.66 34.10
N GLN A 110 0.36 -6.96 33.35
CA GLN A 110 -0.62 -8.01 33.67
C GLN A 110 -0.54 -9.23 32.74
N ARG A 111 0.01 -9.06 31.55
CA ARG A 111 0.06 -10.04 30.44
C ARG A 111 1.34 -9.84 29.65
N ASP A 112 1.69 -10.79 28.79
CA ASP A 112 2.77 -10.62 27.82
C ASP A 112 2.33 -9.78 26.60
N ILE A 113 3.02 -9.91 25.47
CA ILE A 113 2.74 -9.19 24.22
C ILE A 113 1.48 -9.76 23.54
N PRO A 114 0.64 -8.95 22.86
CA PRO A 114 -0.56 -9.46 22.19
C PRO A 114 -0.25 -10.43 21.04
N TRP A 115 -1.20 -11.34 20.80
CA TRP A 115 -1.11 -12.40 19.78
C TRP A 115 -1.03 -11.87 18.34
N SER A 116 -1.62 -10.70 18.07
CA SER A 116 -1.52 -9.97 16.81
C SER A 116 -0.08 -9.60 16.45
N CYS A 117 0.83 -9.72 17.43
CA CYS A 117 2.21 -9.29 17.31
C CYS A 117 3.28 -10.37 17.12
N CYS A 118 2.89 -11.64 17.22
CA CYS A 118 3.81 -12.73 16.97
C CYS A 118 3.93 -13.06 15.49
N LYS A 119 5.14 -13.45 15.07
CA LYS A 119 5.36 -14.05 13.75
C LYS A 119 4.74 -15.44 13.63
N ASN A 120 4.79 -16.23 14.70
CA ASN A 120 4.29 -17.60 14.74
C ASN A 120 3.29 -17.76 15.89
N GLN A 121 2.07 -18.19 15.57
CA GLN A 121 0.97 -18.30 16.52
C GLN A 121 1.18 -19.40 17.58
N ASN A 122 2.06 -20.36 17.31
CA ASN A 122 2.36 -21.50 18.19
C ASN A 122 3.53 -21.26 19.14
N ASP A 123 4.28 -20.16 18.96
CA ASP A 123 5.50 -19.82 19.75
C ASP A 123 5.29 -18.55 20.60
N CYS A 124 4.03 -18.12 20.74
CA CYS A 124 3.63 -16.96 21.54
C CYS A 124 3.49 -17.27 23.03
N ASP A 125 4.07 -18.36 23.52
CA ASP A 125 4.34 -18.45 24.96
C ASP A 125 5.59 -17.60 25.22
N CYS A 126 5.36 -16.30 25.33
CA CYS A 126 6.39 -15.32 25.64
C CYS A 126 6.74 -15.45 27.13
N SER A 127 7.32 -16.59 27.53
CA SER A 127 7.82 -16.77 28.90
C SER A 127 8.65 -15.55 29.31
N GLU A 128 8.43 -15.02 30.52
CA GLU A 128 9.04 -13.79 31.05
C GLU A 128 10.56 -13.69 30.84
N GLU A 129 11.25 -14.84 30.71
CA GLU A 129 12.70 -14.94 30.48
C GLU A 129 13.10 -14.58 29.04
N ASP A 130 12.27 -14.88 28.05
CA ASP A 130 12.55 -14.68 26.62
C ASP A 130 12.33 -13.22 26.18
N VAL A 131 11.49 -12.49 26.91
CA VAL A 131 11.14 -11.09 26.61
C VAL A 131 12.13 -10.12 27.25
N LYS A 132 12.86 -10.56 28.29
CA LYS A 132 13.93 -9.79 28.93
C LYS A 132 15.21 -9.75 28.08
N ASP A 133 15.45 -10.76 27.24
CA ASP A 133 16.56 -10.73 26.28
C ASP A 133 16.15 -10.03 24.97
N PRO A 134 16.73 -8.85 24.66
CA PRO A 134 16.39 -8.10 23.45
C PRO A 134 16.63 -8.88 22.15
N ASN A 135 17.63 -9.77 22.11
CA ASN A 135 17.96 -10.53 20.91
C ASN A 135 16.93 -11.63 20.63
N LYS A 136 16.38 -12.22 21.69
CA LYS A 136 15.35 -13.27 21.60
C LYS A 136 13.98 -12.68 21.32
N ALA A 137 13.67 -11.53 21.91
CA ALA A 137 12.43 -10.77 21.68
C ALA A 137 12.31 -10.23 20.23
N MET A 138 13.42 -9.85 19.59
CA MET A 138 13.42 -9.39 18.19
C MET A 138 13.19 -10.53 17.17
N LEU A 139 13.53 -11.77 17.54
CA LEU A 139 13.32 -12.93 16.67
C LEU A 139 11.84 -13.34 16.61
N LYS A 140 11.15 -13.33 17.76
CA LYS A 140 9.76 -13.81 17.89
C LYS A 140 8.68 -12.81 17.46
N VAL A 141 8.96 -11.51 17.59
CA VAL A 141 7.98 -10.43 17.35
C VAL A 141 8.27 -9.67 16.05
N PHE A 142 7.23 -9.11 15.44
CA PHE A 142 7.40 -8.23 14.29
C PHE A 142 8.16 -6.94 14.62
N GLY A 143 9.17 -6.61 13.81
CA GLY A 143 9.93 -5.36 13.90
C GLY A 143 9.32 -4.28 13.02
N CYS A 144 9.15 -3.08 13.58
CA CYS A 144 8.66 -1.94 12.81
C CYS A 144 9.80 -1.25 12.09
N LYS A 145 9.94 -1.57 10.81
CA LYS A 145 10.60 -0.68 9.88
C LYS A 145 9.49 0.02 9.11
N LEU A 146 9.10 1.22 9.54
CA LEU A 146 8.37 2.16 8.68
C LEU A 146 9.32 2.57 7.55
N SER A 147 9.62 1.63 6.67
CA SER A 147 10.23 1.92 5.39
C SER A 147 9.09 2.42 4.52
N SER A 148 9.21 3.66 4.07
CA SER A 148 8.37 4.29 3.05
C SER A 148 8.31 3.53 1.71
N GLU A 149 8.97 2.38 1.63
CA GLU A 149 9.07 1.49 0.47
C GLU A 149 7.73 0.81 0.15
N LYS A 150 6.89 0.50 1.15
CA LYS A 150 5.58 -0.13 0.90
C LYS A 150 4.58 0.77 0.15
N SER A 151 4.75 2.10 0.20
CA SER A 151 3.85 3.03 -0.50
C SER A 151 4.13 3.14 -2.00
N ALA A 152 5.34 2.79 -2.46
CA ALA A 152 5.61 2.66 -3.89
C ALA A 152 4.92 1.40 -4.46
N SER A 153 4.86 0.34 -3.67
CA SER A 153 4.15 -0.89 -4.01
C SER A 153 2.63 -0.71 -4.09
N LEU A 154 2.00 0.24 -3.41
CA LEU A 154 0.54 0.42 -3.52
C LEU A 154 0.08 1.09 -4.84
N ALA A 155 0.97 1.78 -5.56
CA ALA A 155 0.62 2.36 -6.86
C ALA A 155 0.84 1.38 -8.03
N PHE A 156 1.64 0.33 -7.83
CA PHE A 156 2.01 -0.65 -8.88
C PHE A 156 1.68 -2.11 -8.51
N GLY A 157 1.39 -2.41 -7.25
CA GLY A 157 1.38 -3.77 -6.66
C GLY A 157 0.01 -4.38 -6.44
N ASP A 158 -1.08 -3.75 -6.93
CA ASP A 158 -2.34 -4.46 -7.16
C ASP A 158 -2.36 -5.20 -8.51
N MET A 159 -1.24 -5.17 -9.25
CA MET A 159 -0.94 -6.20 -10.25
C MET A 159 -0.04 -7.22 -9.56
N CYS A 160 -0.64 -8.27 -8.98
CA CYS A 160 0.04 -9.35 -8.28
C CYS A 160 1.28 -9.82 -9.05
N PHE A 161 2.46 -9.43 -8.59
CA PHE A 161 3.66 -10.24 -8.78
C PHE A 161 3.72 -11.14 -7.56
N GLU A 162 3.05 -12.28 -7.69
CA GLU A 162 3.32 -13.46 -6.88
C GLU A 162 4.75 -13.88 -7.22
N GLU A 163 5.74 -13.37 -6.46
CA GLU A 163 7.07 -13.99 -6.44
C GLU A 163 6.93 -15.31 -5.68
N GLN A 164 7.05 -16.39 -6.46
CA GLN A 164 7.35 -17.74 -6.00
C GLN A 164 8.83 -18.00 -6.28
#